data_AF-A0A930Z4I6-F1
#
_entry.id   AF-A0A930Z4I6-F1
#
_cell.length_a   1.000
_cell.length_b   1.000
_cell.length_c   1.000
_cell.angle_alpha   90.00
_cell.angle_beta   90.00
_cell.angle_gamma   90.00
#
_symmetry.space_group_name_H-M   'P 1'
#
loop_
_entity.id
_entity.type
_entity.pdbx_description
1 polymer ?
#
loop_
_entity_poly.entity_id
_entity_poly.type
_entity_poly.pdbx_seq_one_letter_code
_entity_poly.pdbx_strand_id
1 'polypeptide(L)'
;MLRAAAEALPGAATPARTSTVEPAVAFPGSGYRWLPDVIGLLWVVAAAVATLLPALIHGVALGPYDLLARSGLTSHPGIVPHNLVNSDQVSELAPWTTLSWRQVHQGHLPLWNPYSGLGMPLAFNWQSASFSVPTLVGYLFPLRLAFTAGILTTKVVAGTRAYVAGRTLGLLTA
;
A
#
# COMPACT_ATOMS: atom_id res chain seq x y z
N MET A 1 -60.06 6.73 -73.78
CA MET A 1 -58.67 6.87 -73.29
C MET A 1 -58.77 7.09 -71.77
N LEU A 2 -58.33 6.26 -70.84
CA LEU A 2 -57.48 5.06 -70.82
C LEU A 2 -57.88 4.21 -69.58
N ARG A 3 -57.92 2.88 -69.74
CA ARG A 3 -57.78 1.91 -68.63
C ARG A 3 -56.34 1.97 -68.09
N ALA A 4 -56.15 1.73 -66.79
CA ALA A 4 -54.99 1.10 -66.12
C ALA A 4 -54.90 1.61 -64.68
N ALA A 5 -54.48 0.87 -63.65
CA ALA A 5 -54.34 -0.56 -63.42
C ALA A 5 -54.22 -0.67 -61.89
N ALA A 6 -54.97 -1.59 -61.29
CA ALA A 6 -54.75 -2.00 -59.92
C ALA A 6 -53.47 -2.85 -59.90
N GLU A 7 -52.39 -2.32 -59.34
CA GLU A 7 -51.15 -3.07 -59.13
C GLU A 7 -51.01 -3.36 -57.65
N ALA A 8 -51.47 -4.56 -57.28
CA ALA A 8 -51.29 -5.17 -55.98
C ALA A 8 -49.80 -5.50 -55.81
N LEU A 9 -49.12 -4.79 -54.90
CA LEU A 9 -47.76 -5.14 -54.50
C LEU A 9 -47.79 -6.45 -53.68
N PRO A 10 -47.00 -7.46 -54.06
CA PRO A 10 -46.98 -8.76 -53.41
C PRO A 10 -46.31 -8.71 -52.03
N GLY A 11 -46.76 -9.65 -51.18
CA GLY A 11 -46.49 -9.73 -49.75
C GLY A 11 -45.04 -9.49 -49.33
N ALA A 12 -44.85 -8.44 -48.53
CA ALA A 12 -43.69 -8.32 -47.66
C ALA A 12 -43.87 -9.30 -46.49
N ALA A 13 -43.44 -10.55 -46.69
CA ALA A 13 -43.25 -11.49 -45.60
C ALA A 13 -42.26 -10.87 -44.60
N THR A 14 -42.74 -10.61 -43.39
CA THR A 14 -41.88 -10.21 -42.27
C THR A 14 -40.81 -11.29 -42.09
N PRO A 15 -39.51 -10.98 -42.20
CA PRO A 15 -38.49 -11.99 -41.94
C PRO A 15 -38.64 -12.41 -40.48
N ALA A 16 -38.98 -13.69 -40.27
CA ALA A 16 -38.93 -14.31 -38.96
C ALA A 16 -37.49 -14.15 -38.45
N ARG A 17 -37.31 -13.28 -37.45
CA ARG A 17 -36.05 -13.09 -36.75
C ARG A 17 -35.75 -14.40 -36.02
N THR A 18 -35.06 -15.33 -36.68
CA THR A 18 -34.39 -16.44 -36.04
C THR A 18 -33.34 -15.84 -35.11
N SER A 19 -33.69 -15.73 -33.82
CA SER A 19 -32.73 -15.46 -32.78
C SER A 19 -31.79 -16.67 -32.72
N THR A 20 -30.70 -16.62 -33.48
CA THR A 20 -29.52 -17.43 -33.20
C THR A 20 -29.04 -16.97 -31.83
N VAL A 21 -29.43 -17.71 -30.79
CA VAL A 21 -28.84 -17.59 -29.46
C VAL A 21 -27.36 -17.88 -29.67
N GLU A 22 -26.53 -16.84 -29.65
CA GLU A 22 -25.08 -17.03 -29.61
C GLU A 22 -24.78 -18.00 -28.45
N PRO A 23 -23.96 -19.04 -28.66
CA PRO A 23 -23.61 -19.93 -27.57
C PRO A 23 -23.00 -19.06 -26.48
N ALA A 24 -23.62 -19.12 -25.29
CA ALA A 24 -23.14 -18.41 -24.11
C ALA A 24 -21.63 -18.61 -24.02
N VAL A 25 -20.88 -17.50 -24.00
CA VAL A 25 -19.44 -17.54 -23.76
C VAL A 25 -19.24 -18.33 -22.48
N ALA A 26 -18.76 -19.56 -22.61
CA ALA A 26 -18.49 -20.42 -21.48
C ALA A 26 -17.35 -19.74 -20.71
N PHE A 27 -17.68 -19.08 -19.60
CA PHE A 27 -16.67 -18.66 -18.64
C PHE A 27 -15.94 -19.93 -18.23
N PRO A 28 -14.62 -20.03 -18.48
CA PRO A 28 -13.87 -21.16 -18.00
C PRO A 28 -14.08 -21.21 -16.49
N GLY A 29 -14.73 -22.27 -16.01
CA GLY A 29 -14.77 -22.60 -14.60
C GLY A 29 -13.36 -22.96 -14.17
N SER A 30 -12.50 -21.96 -14.01
CA SER A 30 -11.17 -22.16 -13.47
C SER A 30 -11.34 -22.37 -11.98
N GLY A 31 -11.15 -23.61 -11.54
CA GLY A 31 -11.01 -23.90 -10.13
C GLY A 31 -9.89 -23.03 -9.58
N TYR A 32 -10.24 -21.98 -8.84
CA TYR A 32 -9.27 -21.04 -8.29
C TYR A 32 -8.34 -21.83 -7.36
N ARG A 33 -7.12 -22.07 -7.82
CA ARG A 33 -6.08 -22.70 -7.01
C ARG A 33 -5.54 -21.62 -6.08
N TRP A 34 -6.06 -21.59 -4.85
CA TRP A 34 -5.64 -20.65 -3.80
C TRP A 34 -4.24 -20.96 -3.24
N LEU A 35 -3.75 -22.19 -3.42
CA LEU A 35 -2.48 -22.63 -2.86
C LEU A 35 -1.25 -21.89 -3.45
N PRO A 36 -1.10 -21.72 -4.79
CA PRO A 36 -0.05 -20.88 -5.37
C PRO A 36 -0.09 -19.42 -4.90
N ASP A 37 -1.29 -18.87 -4.67
CA ASP A 37 -1.45 -17.50 -4.17
C ASP A 37 -0.95 -17.36 -2.74
N VAL A 38 -1.32 -18.30 -1.88
CA VAL A 38 -0.83 -18.32 -0.50
C VAL A 38 0.69 -18.44 -0.48
N ILE A 39 1.28 -19.31 -1.30
CA ILE A 39 2.74 -19.45 -1.40
C ILE A 39 3.38 -18.13 -1.89
N GLY A 40 2.81 -17.49 -2.91
CA GLY A 40 3.30 -16.21 -3.42
C GLY A 40 3.25 -15.08 -2.38
N LEU A 41 2.15 -14.99 -1.63
CA LEU A 41 2.00 -14.00 -0.56
C LEU A 41 2.94 -14.28 0.61
N LEU A 42 3.10 -15.56 1.01
CA LEU A 42 4.07 -15.96 2.03
C LEU A 42 5.50 -15.62 1.60
N TRP A 43 5.82 -15.82 0.31
CA TRP A 43 7.12 -15.43 -0.25
C TRP A 43 7.33 -13.92 -0.17
N VAL A 44 6.32 -13.11 -0.49
CA VAL A 44 6.39 -11.63 -0.35
C VAL A 44 6.69 -11.23 1.09
N VAL A 45 6.01 -11.83 2.06
CA VAL A 45 6.26 -11.55 3.49
C VAL A 45 7.67 -11.98 3.88
N ALA A 46 8.10 -13.18 3.48
CA ALA A 46 9.43 -13.69 3.75
C ALA A 46 10.52 -12.78 3.15
N ALA A 47 10.34 -12.33 1.90
CA ALA A 47 11.26 -11.40 1.24
C ALA A 47 11.29 -10.05 1.96
N ALA A 48 10.14 -9.52 2.39
CA ALA A 48 10.08 -8.27 3.16
C ALA A 48 10.91 -8.37 4.45
N VAL A 49 10.76 -9.46 5.21
CA VAL A 49 11.55 -9.72 6.43
C VAL A 49 13.03 -9.92 6.11
N ALA A 50 13.36 -10.71 5.09
CA ALA A 50 14.74 -10.97 4.68
C ALA A 50 15.49 -9.67 4.32
N THR A 51 14.83 -8.73 3.64
CA THR A 51 15.45 -7.43 3.32
C THR A 51 15.70 -6.55 4.54
N LEU A 52 15.01 -6.78 5.66
CA LEU A 52 15.22 -6.05 6.91
C LEU A 52 16.25 -6.73 7.82
N LEU A 53 16.56 -8.00 7.58
CA LEU A 53 17.43 -8.80 8.45
C LEU A 53 18.79 -8.14 8.72
N PRO A 54 19.54 -7.61 7.72
CA PRO A 54 20.83 -6.95 7.98
C PRO A 54 20.72 -5.75 8.90
N ALA A 55 19.61 -5.01 8.81
CA ALA A 55 19.38 -3.83 9.62
C ALA A 55 18.97 -4.18 11.06
N LEU A 56 18.42 -5.37 11.28
CA LEU A 56 18.02 -5.88 12.59
C LEU A 56 19.18 -6.49 13.40
N ILE A 57 20.33 -6.78 12.76
CA ILE A 57 21.51 -7.36 13.42
C ILE A 57 22.00 -6.50 14.60
N HIS A 58 21.91 -5.17 14.45
CA HIS A 58 22.46 -4.21 15.41
C HIS A 58 21.40 -3.62 16.35
N GLY A 59 20.14 -4.05 16.23
CA GLY A 59 19.03 -3.56 17.03
C GLY A 59 17.71 -3.54 16.30
N VAL A 60 16.64 -3.40 17.05
CA VAL A 60 15.26 -3.40 16.52
C VAL A 60 14.77 -2.02 16.07
N ALA A 61 15.51 -0.96 16.42
CA ALA A 61 15.20 0.41 16.04
C ALA A 61 15.86 0.72 14.69
N LEU A 62 15.06 0.72 13.63
CA LEU A 62 15.51 1.03 12.28
C LEU A 62 15.53 2.55 12.04
N GLY A 63 16.65 3.07 11.53
CA GLY A 63 16.78 4.48 11.17
C GLY A 63 18.23 4.97 11.14
N PRO A 64 18.52 6.12 10.50
CA PRO A 64 19.86 6.72 10.46
C PRO A 64 20.18 7.44 11.79
N TYR A 65 20.18 6.69 12.89
CA TYR A 65 20.38 7.23 14.24
C TYR A 65 21.81 7.69 14.50
N ASP A 66 22.77 7.35 13.63
CA ASP A 66 24.12 7.92 13.63
C ASP A 66 24.10 9.45 13.41
N LEU A 67 23.03 9.99 12.84
CA LEU A 67 22.81 11.44 12.73
C LEU A 67 22.60 12.13 14.07
N LEU A 68 22.11 11.43 15.10
CA LEU A 68 21.95 11.99 16.45
C LEU A 68 23.31 12.35 17.07
N ALA A 69 24.41 11.72 16.62
CA ALA A 69 25.76 12.04 17.06
C ALA A 69 26.22 13.45 16.68
N ARG A 70 25.46 14.17 15.83
CA ARG A 70 25.78 15.54 15.40
C ARG A 70 25.04 16.64 16.12
N SER A 71 24.03 16.33 16.93
CA SER A 71 23.14 17.34 17.50
C SER A 71 22.89 17.16 18.99
N GLY A 72 22.76 18.30 19.68
CA GLY A 72 22.32 18.37 21.07
C GLY A 72 23.16 17.55 22.06
N LEU A 73 22.46 16.93 23.02
CA LEU A 73 23.04 16.15 24.12
C LEU A 73 23.60 14.79 23.69
N THR A 74 23.26 14.31 22.50
CA THR A 74 23.76 13.07 21.92
C THR A 74 25.00 13.26 21.07
N SER A 75 25.58 14.47 21.06
CA SER A 75 26.74 14.79 20.24
C SER A 75 27.99 14.01 20.66
N HIS A 76 28.61 13.33 19.68
CA HIS A 76 29.82 12.55 19.89
C HIS A 76 30.87 12.90 18.83
N PRO A 77 32.03 13.46 19.22
CA PRO A 77 33.09 13.79 18.28
C PRO A 77 33.64 12.51 17.63
N GLY A 78 33.91 12.56 16.33
CA GLY A 78 34.52 11.45 15.57
C GLY A 78 33.54 10.52 14.84
N ILE A 79 32.22 10.67 15.02
CA ILE A 79 31.23 9.93 14.22
C ILE A 79 30.94 10.69 12.92
N VAL A 80 31.24 10.06 11.78
CA VAL A 80 30.86 10.53 10.45
C VAL A 80 29.59 9.79 10.04
N PRO A 81 28.43 10.47 9.93
CA PRO A 81 27.20 9.81 9.51
C PRO A 81 27.31 9.29 8.09
N HIS A 82 26.69 8.14 7.87
CA HIS A 82 26.77 7.42 6.61
C HIS A 82 25.91 8.08 5.52
N ASN A 83 24.77 8.68 5.91
CA ASN A 83 23.87 9.33 4.97
C ASN A 83 23.13 10.52 5.61
N LEU A 84 23.47 11.72 5.15
CA LEU A 84 22.87 12.97 5.62
C LEU A 84 21.53 13.31 4.96
N VAL A 85 21.24 12.71 3.80
CA VAL A 85 20.03 13.01 3.02
C VAL A 85 18.78 12.55 3.74
N ASN A 86 18.85 11.43 4.47
CA ASN A 86 17.71 10.84 5.18
C ASN A 86 17.58 11.35 6.63
N SER A 87 17.95 12.61 6.88
CA SER A 87 17.95 13.18 8.23
C SER A 87 16.56 13.44 8.79
N ASP A 88 15.61 13.74 7.92
CA ASP A 88 14.18 13.85 8.17
C ASP A 88 13.60 12.64 8.93
N GLN A 89 14.12 11.44 8.67
CA GLN A 89 13.69 10.20 9.35
C GLN A 89 13.82 10.30 10.87
N VAL A 90 14.89 10.93 11.35
CA VAL A 90 15.20 11.03 12.78
C VAL A 90 14.77 12.38 13.35
N SER A 91 14.86 13.46 12.58
CA SER A 91 14.46 14.80 13.05
C SER A 91 12.96 15.04 13.03
N GLU A 92 12.20 14.35 12.17
CA GLU A 92 10.78 14.64 11.93
C GLU A 92 9.90 13.38 12.03
N LEU A 93 10.18 12.35 11.23
CA LEU A 93 9.27 11.20 11.10
C LEU A 93 9.21 10.34 12.37
N ALA A 94 10.35 10.02 12.98
CA ALA A 94 10.41 9.30 14.25
C ALA A 94 9.72 10.05 15.41
N PRO A 95 9.97 11.36 15.64
CA PRO A 95 9.27 12.09 16.70
C PRO A 95 7.77 12.26 16.41
N TRP A 96 7.35 12.48 15.16
CA TRP A 96 5.92 12.50 14.83
C TRP A 96 5.24 11.15 15.07
N THR A 97 5.86 10.05 14.64
CA THR A 97 5.35 8.70 14.92
C THR A 97 5.23 8.46 16.42
N THR A 98 6.23 8.90 17.19
CA THR A 98 6.23 8.79 18.65
C THR A 98 5.10 9.60 19.28
N LEU A 99 4.88 10.82 18.81
CA LEU A 99 3.81 11.67 19.30
C LEU A 99 2.44 11.07 18.99
N SER A 100 2.21 10.62 17.75
CA SER A 100 0.93 10.02 17.37
C SER A 100 0.66 8.74 18.17
N TRP A 101 1.69 7.90 18.36
CA TRP A 101 1.58 6.70 19.21
C TRP A 101 1.17 7.07 20.64
N ARG A 102 1.81 8.08 21.25
CA ARG A 102 1.49 8.53 22.62
C ARG A 102 0.07 9.07 22.71
N GLN A 103 -0.36 9.91 21.77
CA GLN A 103 -1.71 10.49 21.75
C GLN A 103 -2.76 9.38 21.66
N VAL A 104 -2.58 8.41 20.74
CA VAL A 104 -3.51 7.27 20.59
C VAL A 104 -3.59 6.42 21.86
N HIS A 105 -2.45 6.10 22.47
CA HIS A 105 -2.42 5.30 23.70
C HIS A 105 -2.92 6.05 24.94
N GLN A 106 -3.04 7.38 24.87
CA GLN A 106 -3.69 8.23 25.87
C GLN A 106 -5.18 8.44 25.59
N GLY A 107 -5.73 7.84 24.54
CA GLY A 107 -7.13 8.01 24.14
C GLY A 107 -7.42 9.29 23.37
N HIS A 108 -6.38 9.96 22.85
CA HIS A 108 -6.49 11.16 22.03
C HIS A 108 -6.29 10.85 20.55
N LEU A 109 -7.04 11.53 19.69
CA LEU A 109 -6.80 11.48 18.25
C LEU A 109 -5.54 12.27 17.88
N PRO A 110 -4.68 11.75 16.98
CA PRO A 110 -3.40 12.38 16.65
C PRO A 110 -3.56 13.59 15.71
N LEU A 111 -4.17 14.67 16.22
CA LEU A 111 -4.57 15.83 15.42
C LEU A 111 -3.57 16.98 15.45
N TRP A 112 -2.94 17.23 16.60
CA TRP A 112 -2.11 18.42 16.83
C TRP A 112 -0.73 18.07 17.36
N ASN A 113 0.29 18.68 16.78
CA ASN A 113 1.66 18.60 17.27
C ASN A 113 2.03 19.93 17.94
N PRO A 114 2.15 19.98 19.29
CA PRO A 114 2.51 21.19 19.99
C PRO A 114 4.01 21.50 19.98
N TYR A 115 4.86 20.58 19.51
CA TYR A 115 6.32 20.69 19.59
C TYR A 115 6.97 21.25 18.32
N SER A 116 6.22 21.41 17.24
CA SER A 116 6.73 21.95 15.98
C SER A 116 6.25 23.40 15.79
N GLY A 117 7.19 24.35 15.77
CA GLY A 117 6.88 25.77 15.62
C GLY A 117 5.99 26.30 16.76
N LEU A 118 4.88 26.95 16.41
CA LEU A 118 3.82 27.36 17.34
C LEU A 118 2.68 26.33 17.44
N GLY A 119 2.96 25.12 16.97
CA GLY A 119 2.01 24.04 16.78
C GLY A 119 1.64 23.83 15.31
N MET A 120 1.48 22.57 14.92
CA MET A 120 1.21 22.17 13.54
C MET A 120 0.14 21.08 13.50
N PRO A 121 -0.75 21.06 12.51
CA PRO A 121 -1.71 19.96 12.36
C PRO A 121 -0.97 18.67 12.03
N LEU A 122 -0.94 17.74 12.99
CA LEU A 122 -0.28 16.45 12.85
C LEU A 122 -1.05 15.59 11.83
N ALA A 123 -2.36 15.45 12.01
CA ALA A 123 -3.22 14.69 11.10
C ALA A 123 -3.20 15.18 9.65
N PHE A 124 -3.09 16.50 9.44
CA PHE A 124 -3.09 17.11 8.11
C PHE A 124 -1.68 17.36 7.55
N ASN A 125 -0.64 16.97 8.30
CA ASN A 125 0.70 16.83 7.77
C ASN A 125 0.79 15.50 7.01
N TRP A 126 0.79 15.58 5.68
CA TRP A 126 0.87 14.41 4.79
C TRP A 126 2.11 13.56 5.04
N GLN A 127 3.22 14.14 5.53
CA GLN A 127 4.44 13.41 5.84
C GLN A 127 4.33 12.59 7.13
N SER A 128 3.58 13.08 8.13
CA SER A 128 3.41 12.35 9.40
C SER A 128 2.59 11.08 9.23
N ALA A 129 1.70 11.07 8.22
CA ALA A 129 0.88 9.92 7.84
C ALA A 129 0.21 9.21 9.04
N SER A 130 -0.28 9.99 10.02
CA SER A 130 -0.75 9.47 11.33
C SER A 130 -1.88 8.44 11.20
N PHE A 131 -2.70 8.53 10.15
CA PHE A 131 -3.81 7.59 9.89
C PHE A 131 -3.53 6.63 8.73
N SER A 132 -2.27 6.51 8.28
CA SER A 132 -1.90 5.56 7.23
C SER A 132 -1.89 4.13 7.77
N VAL A 133 -2.12 3.15 6.90
CA VAL A 133 -2.09 1.72 7.25
C VAL A 133 -0.81 1.32 8.01
N PRO A 134 0.40 1.70 7.57
CA PRO A 134 1.63 1.41 8.31
C PRO A 134 1.62 1.93 9.75
N THR A 135 1.17 3.18 9.95
CA THR A 135 1.16 3.81 11.27
C THR A 135 0.11 3.18 12.18
N LEU A 136 -1.08 2.87 11.63
CA LEU A 136 -2.15 2.18 12.37
C LEU A 136 -1.70 0.80 12.87
N VAL A 137 -1.01 0.02 12.01
CA VAL A 137 -0.41 -1.24 12.44
C VAL A 137 0.66 -1.00 13.51
N GLY A 138 1.47 0.06 13.36
CA GLY A 138 2.47 0.46 14.35
C GLY A 138 1.90 0.74 15.74
N TYR A 139 0.65 1.22 15.85
CA TYR A 139 -0.02 1.44 17.14
C TYR A 139 -0.31 0.14 17.90
N LEU A 140 -0.32 -1.01 17.24
CA LEU A 140 -0.52 -2.31 17.90
C LEU A 140 0.75 -2.82 18.61
N PHE A 141 1.89 -2.17 18.37
CA PHE A 141 3.19 -2.57 18.90
C PHE A 141 3.71 -1.61 19.96
N PRO A 142 4.62 -2.05 20.85
CA PRO A 142 5.34 -1.16 21.75
C PRO A 142 6.04 -0.04 20.98
N LEU A 143 6.09 1.17 21.55
CA LEU A 143 6.65 2.36 20.90
C LEU A 143 8.00 2.13 20.19
N ARG A 144 8.92 1.37 20.81
CA ARG A 144 10.24 1.06 20.23
C ARG A 144 10.18 0.30 18.89
N LEU A 145 9.10 -0.44 18.65
CA LEU A 145 8.85 -1.25 17.45
C LEU A 145 7.85 -0.59 16.50
N ALA A 146 7.11 0.43 16.94
CA ALA A 146 6.04 1.04 16.14
C ALA A 146 6.54 1.52 14.77
N PHE A 147 7.69 2.18 14.72
CA PHE A 147 8.30 2.64 13.47
C PHE A 147 8.75 1.48 12.58
N THR A 148 9.43 0.48 13.14
CA THR A 148 9.88 -0.73 12.44
C THR A 148 8.70 -1.54 11.89
N ALA A 149 7.61 -1.66 12.66
CA ALA A 149 6.38 -2.31 12.23
C ALA A 149 5.74 -1.56 11.06
N GLY A 150 5.78 -0.22 11.07
CA GLY A 150 5.37 0.60 9.93
C GLY A 150 6.18 0.29 8.67
N ILE A 151 7.51 0.25 8.76
CA ILE A 151 8.39 -0.08 7.61
C ILE A 151 8.05 -1.47 7.04
N LEU A 152 7.89 -2.47 7.91
CA LEU A 152 7.54 -3.83 7.49
C LEU A 152 6.17 -3.85 6.81
N THR A 153 5.19 -3.16 7.38
CA THR A 153 3.83 -3.06 6.82
C THR A 153 3.86 -2.46 5.42
N THR A 154 4.61 -1.38 5.22
CA THR A 154 4.78 -0.75 3.89
C THR A 154 5.37 -1.73 2.87
N LYS A 155 6.41 -2.48 3.25
CA LYS A 155 7.03 -3.50 2.37
C LYS A 155 6.04 -4.60 2.00
N VAL A 156 5.27 -5.12 2.96
CA VAL A 156 4.27 -6.17 2.72
C VAL A 156 3.15 -5.66 1.83
N VAL A 157 2.62 -4.47 2.07
CA VAL A 157 1.55 -3.87 1.24
C VAL A 157 2.05 -3.61 -0.19
N ALA A 158 3.26 -3.07 -0.34
CA ALA A 158 3.87 -2.82 -1.65
C ALA A 158 4.11 -4.13 -2.42
N GLY A 159 4.70 -5.13 -1.76
CA GLY A 159 4.97 -6.43 -2.37
C GLY A 159 3.69 -7.18 -2.75
N THR A 160 2.66 -7.10 -1.91
CA THR A 160 1.34 -7.72 -2.19
C THR A 160 0.71 -7.10 -3.44
N ARG A 161 0.75 -5.77 -3.56
CA ARG A 161 0.24 -5.08 -4.74
C ARG A 161 1.03 -5.41 -6.00
N ALA A 162 2.36 -5.49 -5.90
CA ALA A 162 3.20 -5.91 -7.01
C ALA A 162 2.88 -7.36 -7.46
N TYR A 163 2.66 -8.27 -6.51
CA TYR A 163 2.27 -9.65 -6.79
C TYR A 163 0.93 -9.73 -7.54
N VAL A 164 -0.09 -9.03 -7.03
CA VAL A 164 -1.42 -8.99 -7.68
C VAL A 164 -1.33 -8.37 -9.07
N ALA A 165 -0.58 -7.28 -9.25
CA ALA A 165 -0.35 -6.68 -10.56
C ALA A 165 0.32 -7.67 -11.52
N GLY A 166 1.36 -8.39 -11.09
CA GLY A 166 2.02 -9.42 -11.89
C GLY A 166 1.07 -10.55 -12.31
N ARG A 167 0.15 -10.95 -11.43
CA ARG A 167 -0.89 -11.94 -11.74
C ARG A 167 -1.85 -11.43 -12.82
N THR A 168 -2.30 -10.18 -12.71
CA THR A 168 -3.21 -9.59 -13.71
C THR A 168 -2.57 -9.40 -15.08
N LEU A 169 -1.24 -9.24 -15.13
CA LEU A 169 -0.48 -9.11 -16.37
C LEU A 169 -0.08 -10.46 -17.00
N GLY A 170 -0.45 -11.59 -16.38
CA GLY A 170 -0.11 -12.93 -16.89
C GLY A 170 1.36 -13.33 -16.70
N LEU A 171 2.13 -12.61 -15.89
CA LEU A 171 3.55 -12.91 -15.64
C LEU A 171 3.74 -14.16 -14.76
N LEU A 172 2.67 -14.64 -14.13
CA LEU A 172 2.70 -15.68 -13.10
C LEU A 172 1.76 -16.85 -13.45
N THR A 173 1.35 -16.96 -14.71
CA THR A 173 0.59 -18.09 -15.25
C THR A 173 1.51 -19.03 -16.03
N ALA A 174 1.91 -20.13 -15.41
CA ALA A 174 2.51 -21.30 -16.03
C ALA A 174 1.81 -22.56 -15.49
#